data_AF-Q08ZS9-F1
#
_entry.id   AF-Q08ZS9-F1
#
_cell.length_a   1.000
_cell.length_b   1.000
_cell.length_c   1.000
_cell.angle_alpha   90.00
_cell.angle_beta   90.00
_cell.angle_gamma   90.00
#
_symmetry.space_group_name_H-M   'P 1'
#
loop_
_entity.id
_entity.type
_entity.pdbx_description
1 polymer ?
#
loop_
_entity_poly.entity_id
_entity_poly.type
_entity_poly.pdbx_seq_one_letter_code
_entity_poly.pdbx_strand_id
1 'polypeptide(L)'
;MEPKPSLLQTVLEWPLPRVRAWLDGLSIGEPVDGAPFHWDGFAFTAASRAREERSLPWAHIALLVYGVLAERPPTRDTHSLMLSAMSLRAWMIKELGAQEGDAVLDTDILFAWFQSLATLPIEEAARLVSSENWHTLPIETLLQLRRIKSALNLLSPLSETGIVQKHPELNGWLQLRSHLP
;
A
#
# COMPACT_ATOMS: atom_id res chain seq x y z
N MET A 1 37.34 -14.25 -4.04
CA MET A 1 36.95 -12.87 -4.41
C MET A 1 35.53 -12.72 -3.95
N GLU A 2 35.28 -12.00 -2.85
CA GLU A 2 33.91 -11.80 -2.39
C GLU A 2 33.17 -10.88 -3.38
N PRO A 3 31.91 -11.17 -3.73
CA PRO A 3 31.14 -10.31 -4.61
C PRO A 3 30.96 -8.95 -3.95
N LYS A 4 31.28 -7.88 -4.69
CA LYS A 4 31.01 -6.50 -4.24
C LYS A 4 29.51 -6.38 -3.95
N PRO A 5 29.10 -5.91 -2.75
CA PRO A 5 27.68 -5.77 -2.43
C PRO A 5 27.02 -4.85 -3.45
N SER A 6 25.79 -5.18 -3.83
CA SER A 6 25.00 -4.31 -4.72
C SER A 6 24.81 -2.93 -4.07
N LEU A 7 24.64 -1.89 -4.89
CA LEU A 7 24.36 -0.55 -4.38
C LEU A 7 23.11 -0.54 -3.48
N LEU A 8 22.09 -1.33 -3.85
CA LEU A 8 20.89 -1.54 -3.05
C LEU A 8 21.23 -2.01 -1.62
N GLN A 9 21.99 -3.10 -1.50
CA GLN A 9 22.38 -3.66 -0.21
C GLN A 9 23.22 -2.67 0.61
N THR A 10 24.15 -1.98 -0.06
CA THR A 10 25.02 -0.99 0.58
C THR A 10 24.21 0.17 1.18
N VAL A 11 23.23 0.71 0.43
CA VAL A 11 22.39 1.82 0.91
C VAL A 11 21.51 1.38 2.07
N LEU A 12 20.97 0.16 2.03
CA LEU A 12 20.08 -0.35 3.08
C LEU A 12 20.81 -0.59 4.42
N GLU A 13 22.13 -0.75 4.40
CA GLU A 13 22.97 -0.84 5.60
C GLU A 13 23.33 0.54 6.19
N TRP A 14 23.07 1.64 5.48
CA TRP A 14 23.39 2.97 5.98
C TRP A 14 22.49 3.42 7.13
N PRO A 15 22.98 4.32 8.00
CA PRO A 15 22.14 5.00 8.98
C PRO A 15 21.05 5.82 8.27
N LEU A 16 19.85 5.85 8.87
CA LEU A 16 18.68 6.52 8.31
C LEU A 16 18.92 7.97 7.86
N PRO A 17 19.63 8.84 8.60
CA PRO A 17 19.92 10.20 8.15
C PRO A 17 20.69 10.24 6.81
N ARG A 18 21.60 9.29 6.61
CA ARG A 18 22.39 9.18 5.38
C ARG A 18 21.52 8.70 4.21
N VAL A 19 20.61 7.76 4.45
CA VAL A 19 19.66 7.29 3.43
C VAL A 19 18.74 8.43 3.00
N ARG A 20 18.22 9.22 3.94
CA ARG A 20 17.37 10.38 3.63
C ARG A 20 18.11 11.42 2.79
N ALA A 21 19.30 11.84 3.23
CA ALA A 21 20.11 12.81 2.48
C ALA A 21 20.49 12.29 1.08
N TRP A 22 20.69 10.98 0.94
CA TRP A 22 20.93 10.36 -0.37
C TRP A 22 19.69 10.41 -1.27
N LEU A 23 18.50 10.10 -0.74
CA LEU A 23 17.25 10.19 -1.49
C LEU A 23 16.91 11.61 -1.94
N ASP A 24 17.20 12.62 -1.11
CA ASP A 24 16.95 14.03 -1.43
C ASP A 24 17.71 14.51 -2.67
N GLY A 25 18.84 13.85 -3.00
CA GLY A 25 19.64 14.15 -4.19
C GLY A 25 19.27 13.37 -5.45
N LEU A 26 18.26 12.50 -5.39
CA LEU A 26 17.93 11.56 -6.47
C LEU A 26 16.55 11.81 -7.08
N SER A 27 16.45 11.45 -8.36
CA SER A 27 15.15 11.27 -9.02
C SER A 27 14.70 9.84 -8.81
N ILE A 28 13.81 9.60 -7.84
CA ILE A 28 13.30 8.26 -7.53
C ILE A 28 12.68 7.62 -8.79
N GLY A 29 13.07 6.38 -9.05
CA GLY A 29 12.69 5.61 -10.24
C GLY A 29 13.66 5.76 -11.42
N GLU A 30 14.58 6.72 -11.41
CA GLU A 30 15.64 6.83 -12.41
C GLU A 30 16.87 5.98 -12.06
N PRO A 31 17.76 5.69 -13.03
CA PRO A 31 19.07 5.14 -12.76
C PRO A 31 19.85 5.96 -11.72
N VAL A 32 20.62 5.28 -10.87
CA VAL A 32 21.55 5.92 -9.93
C VAL A 32 22.97 5.77 -10.47
N ASP A 33 23.70 6.87 -10.58
CA ASP A 33 25.05 6.92 -11.17
C ASP A 33 25.15 6.27 -12.56
N GLY A 34 24.09 6.42 -13.37
CA GLY A 34 24.01 5.86 -14.72
C GLY A 34 23.72 4.35 -14.78
N ALA A 35 23.48 3.69 -13.65
CA ALA A 35 23.14 2.27 -13.58
C ALA A 35 21.68 2.04 -13.15
N PRO A 36 20.98 1.03 -13.70
CA PRO A 36 19.65 0.66 -13.24
C PRO A 36 19.63 0.39 -11.73
N PHE A 37 18.63 0.93 -11.04
CA PHE A 37 18.45 0.74 -9.60
C PHE A 37 17.11 0.08 -9.31
N HIS A 38 17.12 -0.92 -8.41
CA HIS A 38 15.94 -1.70 -8.05
C HIS A 38 15.08 -0.97 -7.01
N TRP A 39 14.38 0.07 -7.44
CA TRP A 39 13.55 0.92 -6.57
C TRP A 39 12.43 0.15 -5.86
N ASP A 40 11.81 -0.82 -6.53
CA ASP A 40 10.78 -1.68 -5.90
C ASP A 40 11.37 -2.50 -4.75
N GLY A 41 12.55 -3.09 -4.97
CA GLY A 41 13.29 -3.84 -3.96
C GLY A 41 13.69 -2.96 -2.78
N PHE A 42 14.14 -1.72 -3.06
CA PHE A 42 14.45 -0.75 -2.02
C PHE A 42 13.23 -0.39 -1.16
N ALA A 43 12.09 -0.07 -1.79
CA ALA A 43 10.86 0.25 -1.09
C ALA A 43 10.35 -0.93 -0.25
N PHE A 44 10.43 -2.14 -0.80
CA PHE A 44 10.07 -3.38 -0.10
C PHE A 44 10.94 -3.60 1.14
N THR A 45 12.26 -3.50 1.03
CA THR A 45 13.16 -3.72 2.16
C THR A 45 13.03 -2.61 3.21
N ALA A 46 12.88 -1.35 2.79
CA ALA A 46 12.60 -0.24 3.71
C ALA A 46 11.28 -0.47 4.47
N ALA A 47 10.24 -0.99 3.80
CA ALA A 47 8.98 -1.35 4.44
C ALA A 47 9.13 -2.52 5.42
N SER A 48 9.92 -3.54 5.10
CA SER A 48 10.21 -4.64 6.04
C SER A 48 10.89 -4.11 7.29
N ARG A 49 11.92 -3.28 7.12
CA ARG A 49 12.67 -2.67 8.20
C ARG A 49 11.80 -1.75 9.06
N ALA A 50 10.90 -1.00 8.45
CA ALA A 50 9.91 -0.20 9.18
C ALA A 50 9.04 -1.05 10.11
N ARG A 51 8.65 -2.26 9.68
CA ARG A 51 7.89 -3.20 10.50
C ARG A 51 8.74 -3.81 11.62
N GLU A 52 9.90 -4.34 11.27
CA GLU A 52 10.81 -4.99 12.22
C GLU A 52 11.25 -4.05 13.35
N GLU A 53 11.58 -2.80 12.99
CA GLU A 53 12.04 -1.79 13.94
C GLU A 53 10.91 -0.93 14.51
N ARG A 54 9.65 -1.12 14.08
CA ARG A 54 8.52 -0.23 14.39
C ARG A 54 8.85 1.25 14.13
N SER A 55 9.52 1.51 13.01
CA SER A 55 10.15 2.79 12.71
C SER A 55 9.33 3.63 11.72
N LEU A 56 8.70 4.69 12.21
CA LEU A 56 8.02 5.70 11.36
C LEU A 56 8.95 6.32 10.32
N PRO A 57 10.21 6.69 10.63
CA PRO A 57 11.12 7.23 9.62
C PRO A 57 11.37 6.27 8.45
N TRP A 58 11.52 4.97 8.70
CA TRP A 58 11.62 3.97 7.63
C TRP A 58 10.31 3.81 6.86
N ALA A 59 9.17 3.90 7.53
CA ALA A 59 7.87 3.89 6.87
C ALA A 59 7.73 5.07 5.90
N HIS A 60 8.10 6.29 6.32
CA HIS A 60 8.10 7.45 5.43
C HIS A 60 8.97 7.25 4.18
N ILE A 61 10.17 6.67 4.33
CA ILE A 61 11.05 6.38 3.19
C ILE A 61 10.38 5.40 2.23
N ALA A 62 9.85 4.29 2.73
CA ALA A 62 9.19 3.30 1.89
C ALA A 62 7.97 3.88 1.16
N LEU A 63 7.13 4.64 1.87
CA LEU A 63 5.92 5.26 1.30
C LEU A 63 6.23 6.35 0.28
N LEU A 64 7.30 7.13 0.49
CA LEU A 64 7.79 8.09 -0.50
C LEU A 64 8.16 7.38 -1.80
N VAL A 65 8.97 6.31 -1.71
CA VAL A 65 9.42 5.58 -2.89
C VAL A 65 8.23 4.90 -3.59
N TYR A 66 7.35 4.22 -2.86
CA TYR A 66 6.14 3.64 -3.45
C TYR A 66 5.26 4.69 -4.13
N GLY A 67 5.09 5.87 -3.52
CA GLY A 67 4.29 6.96 -4.09
C GLY A 67 4.84 7.43 -5.43
N VAL A 68 6.13 7.73 -5.50
CA VAL A 68 6.77 8.17 -6.75
C VAL A 68 6.71 7.08 -7.82
N LEU A 69 6.92 5.81 -7.45
CA LEU A 69 6.82 4.71 -8.41
C LEU A 69 5.39 4.49 -8.94
N ALA A 70 4.37 4.71 -8.10
CA ALA A 70 2.98 4.56 -8.48
C ALA A 70 2.45 5.68 -9.40
N GLU A 71 3.01 6.90 -9.31
CA GLU A 71 2.64 8.06 -10.13
C GLU A 71 3.24 8.03 -11.55
N ARG A 72 4.24 7.19 -11.78
CA ARG A 72 4.86 7.04 -13.09
C ARG A 72 3.88 6.46 -14.12
N PRO A 73 4.03 6.78 -15.43
CA PRO A 73 3.15 6.30 -16.48
C PRO A 73 2.90 4.81 -16.32
N PRO A 74 1.64 4.36 -16.42
CA PRO A 74 1.21 3.09 -15.85
C PRO A 74 2.00 1.94 -16.45
N THR A 75 2.93 1.43 -15.67
CA THR A 75 3.39 0.05 -15.81
C THR A 75 2.31 -0.85 -15.22
N ARG A 76 2.37 -2.15 -15.50
CA ARG A 76 1.39 -3.15 -15.06
C ARG A 76 1.23 -3.23 -13.52
N ASP A 77 2.08 -2.55 -12.76
CA ASP A 77 2.32 -2.78 -11.34
C ASP A 77 1.85 -1.66 -10.40
N THR A 78 1.25 -0.56 -10.91
CA THR A 78 0.76 0.56 -10.06
C THR A 78 -0.15 0.08 -8.92
N HIS A 79 -1.08 -0.85 -9.20
CA HIS A 79 -1.96 -1.38 -8.16
C HIS A 79 -1.18 -2.16 -7.08
N SER A 80 -0.16 -2.92 -7.48
CA SER A 80 0.68 -3.72 -6.56
C SER A 80 1.50 -2.80 -5.63
N LEU A 81 2.05 -1.72 -6.18
CA LEU A 81 2.80 -0.71 -5.42
C LEU A 81 1.88 -0.01 -4.40
N MET A 82 0.71 0.44 -4.84
CA MET A 82 -0.27 1.07 -3.95
C MET A 82 -0.75 0.10 -2.86
N LEU A 83 -1.01 -1.17 -3.22
CA LEU A 83 -1.38 -2.19 -2.23
C LEU A 83 -0.27 -2.39 -1.18
N SER A 84 0.99 -2.41 -1.61
CA SER A 84 2.14 -2.55 -0.71
C SER A 84 2.29 -1.33 0.21
N ALA A 85 2.11 -0.12 -0.31
CA ALA A 85 2.12 1.11 0.48
C ALA A 85 1.00 1.12 1.52
N MET A 86 -0.21 0.74 1.14
CA MET A 86 -1.38 0.73 2.04
C MET A 86 -1.29 -0.40 3.06
N SER A 87 -0.71 -1.54 2.68
CA SER A 87 -0.39 -2.61 3.63
C SER A 87 0.61 -2.17 4.70
N LEU A 88 1.60 -1.35 4.33
CA LEU A 88 2.52 -0.77 5.30
C LEU A 88 1.80 0.19 6.24
N ARG A 89 1.01 1.15 5.71
CA ARG A 89 0.22 2.08 6.55
C ARG A 89 -0.69 1.34 7.51
N ALA A 90 -1.46 0.37 7.03
CA ALA A 90 -2.37 -0.40 7.87
C ALA A 90 -1.63 -1.13 8.99
N TRP A 91 -0.47 -1.71 8.70
CA TRP A 91 0.36 -2.33 9.74
C TRP A 91 0.87 -1.30 10.76
N MET A 92 1.38 -0.15 10.31
CA MET A 92 1.91 0.89 11.19
C MET A 92 0.81 1.46 12.10
N ILE A 93 -0.40 1.71 11.56
CA ILE A 93 -1.55 2.18 12.33
C ILE A 93 -1.98 1.15 13.37
N LYS A 94 -2.01 -0.12 12.99
CA LYS A 94 -2.38 -1.20 13.93
C LYS A 94 -1.39 -1.29 15.08
N GLU A 95 -0.10 -1.15 14.81
CA GLU A 95 0.97 -1.36 15.81
C GLU A 95 1.29 -0.11 16.64
N LEU A 96 1.19 1.09 16.05
CA LEU A 96 1.57 2.35 16.70
C LEU A 96 0.38 3.24 17.07
N GLY A 97 -0.83 2.89 16.61
CA GLY A 97 -2.03 3.69 16.78
C GLY A 97 -2.27 4.64 15.61
N ALA A 98 -3.53 5.02 15.42
CA ALA A 98 -3.94 6.01 14.43
C ALA A 98 -3.58 7.43 14.91
N GLN A 99 -3.12 8.28 13.99
CA GLN A 99 -2.83 9.68 14.26
C GLN A 99 -3.30 10.54 13.08
N GLU A 100 -4.28 11.41 13.33
CA GLU A 100 -4.84 12.31 12.34
C GLU A 100 -3.78 13.29 11.80
N GLY A 101 -3.75 13.47 10.48
CA GLY A 101 -2.79 14.34 9.79
C GLY A 101 -1.39 13.75 9.59
N ASP A 102 -1.09 12.57 10.15
CA ASP A 102 0.20 11.90 9.95
C ASP A 102 0.25 11.16 8.61
N ALA A 103 1.31 11.37 7.82
CA ALA A 103 1.40 10.80 6.46
C ALA A 103 1.48 9.25 6.41
N VAL A 104 1.79 8.60 7.53
CA VAL A 104 1.84 7.14 7.69
C VAL A 104 0.63 6.64 8.49
N LEU A 105 0.29 7.32 9.58
CA LEU A 105 -0.65 6.86 10.60
C LEU A 105 -2.08 7.40 10.45
N ASP A 106 -2.35 8.22 9.44
CA ASP A 106 -3.70 8.72 9.20
C ASP A 106 -4.57 7.67 8.48
N THR A 107 -5.67 7.30 9.14
CA THR A 107 -6.66 6.35 8.62
C THR A 107 -7.46 6.91 7.44
N ASP A 108 -7.56 8.23 7.29
CA ASP A 108 -8.26 8.86 6.18
C ASP A 108 -7.55 8.60 4.85
N ILE A 109 -6.22 8.45 4.85
CA ILE A 109 -5.46 8.10 3.64
C ILE A 109 -5.86 6.70 3.14
N LEU A 110 -5.99 5.74 4.05
CA LEU A 110 -6.44 4.38 3.72
C LEU A 110 -7.87 4.37 3.23
N PHE A 111 -8.74 5.16 3.86
CA PHE A 111 -10.14 5.27 3.47
C PHE A 111 -10.31 5.93 2.10
N ALA A 112 -9.65 7.06 1.85
CA ALA A 112 -9.67 7.74 0.55
C ALA A 112 -9.15 6.83 -0.58
N TRP A 113 -8.09 6.06 -0.31
CA TRP A 113 -7.62 5.03 -1.24
C TRP A 113 -8.67 3.95 -1.50
N PHE A 114 -9.34 3.45 -0.45
CA PHE A 114 -10.43 2.49 -0.63
C PHE A 114 -11.57 3.07 -1.48
N GLN A 115 -12.00 4.31 -1.23
CA GLN A 115 -13.03 4.98 -2.03
C GLN A 115 -12.63 5.09 -3.51
N SER A 116 -11.35 5.33 -3.80
CA SER A 116 -10.86 5.35 -5.19
C SER A 116 -10.96 4.00 -5.91
N LEU A 117 -10.98 2.88 -5.16
CA LEU A 117 -11.14 1.52 -5.70
C LEU A 117 -12.60 1.09 -5.78
N ALA A 118 -13.40 1.49 -4.79
CA ALA A 118 -14.81 1.16 -4.67
C ALA A 118 -15.69 2.04 -5.57
N THR A 119 -15.40 2.08 -6.87
CA THR A 119 -16.18 2.88 -7.83
C THR A 119 -17.54 2.25 -8.17
N LEU A 120 -17.76 0.98 -7.80
CA LEU A 120 -19.07 0.33 -7.85
C LEU A 120 -19.86 0.69 -6.59
N PRO A 121 -21.15 1.05 -6.72
CA PRO A 121 -22.05 1.13 -5.57
C PRO A 121 -22.11 -0.19 -4.80
N ILE A 122 -22.23 -0.12 -3.48
CA ILE A 122 -22.25 -1.30 -2.62
C ILE A 122 -23.43 -2.23 -2.94
N GLU A 123 -24.58 -1.66 -3.32
CA GLU A 123 -25.78 -2.41 -3.70
C GLU A 123 -25.51 -3.23 -4.98
N GLU A 124 -24.77 -2.66 -5.92
CA GLU A 124 -24.39 -3.36 -7.15
C GLU A 124 -23.39 -4.47 -6.85
N ALA A 125 -22.38 -4.20 -6.02
CA ALA A 125 -21.44 -5.23 -5.58
C ALA A 125 -22.16 -6.38 -4.85
N ALA A 126 -23.13 -6.08 -3.99
CA ALA A 126 -23.94 -7.07 -3.29
C ALA A 126 -24.78 -7.93 -4.26
N ARG A 127 -25.37 -7.32 -5.29
CA ARG A 127 -26.10 -8.05 -6.36
C ARG A 127 -25.18 -9.00 -7.11
N LEU A 128 -24.00 -8.51 -7.53
CA LEU A 128 -23.03 -9.29 -8.30
C LEU A 128 -22.52 -10.49 -7.51
N VAL A 129 -22.24 -10.29 -6.22
CA VAL A 129 -21.75 -11.33 -5.30
C VAL A 129 -22.81 -12.38 -4.97
N SER A 130 -24.08 -11.97 -4.91
CA SER A 130 -25.22 -12.88 -4.68
C SER A 130 -25.54 -13.76 -5.90
N SER A 131 -24.99 -13.43 -7.08
CA SER A 131 -25.09 -14.29 -8.25
C SER A 131 -24.17 -15.49 -8.08
N GLU A 132 -24.69 -16.71 -8.19
CA GLU A 132 -23.87 -17.94 -8.11
C GLU A 132 -22.92 -18.11 -9.32
N ASN A 133 -23.06 -17.28 -10.36
CA ASN A 133 -22.36 -17.44 -11.63
C ASN A 133 -21.24 -16.42 -11.84
N TRP A 134 -20.18 -16.52 -11.04
CA TRP A 134 -19.04 -15.61 -11.13
C TRP A 134 -18.29 -15.75 -12.44
N HIS A 135 -18.36 -16.94 -13.03
CA HIS A 135 -17.79 -17.25 -14.35
C HIS A 135 -18.46 -16.47 -15.49
N THR A 136 -19.65 -15.90 -15.28
CA THR A 136 -20.35 -15.08 -16.29
C THR A 136 -20.07 -13.59 -16.14
N LEU A 137 -19.35 -13.17 -15.09
CA LEU A 137 -19.00 -11.77 -14.90
C LEU A 137 -17.89 -11.35 -15.88
N PRO A 138 -17.93 -10.12 -16.41
CA PRO A 138 -16.80 -9.54 -17.14
C PRO A 138 -15.53 -9.60 -16.29
N ILE A 139 -14.39 -9.88 -16.94
CA ILE A 139 -13.10 -10.03 -16.24
C ILE A 139 -12.71 -8.74 -15.51
N GLU A 140 -13.05 -7.58 -16.06
CA GLU A 140 -12.83 -6.27 -15.47
C GLU A 140 -13.59 -6.12 -14.15
N THR A 141 -14.86 -6.54 -14.12
CA THR A 141 -15.69 -6.54 -12.90
C THR A 141 -15.11 -7.47 -11.85
N LEU A 142 -14.71 -8.68 -12.25
CA LEU A 142 -14.08 -9.64 -11.33
C LEU A 142 -12.78 -9.06 -10.73
N LEU A 143 -11.93 -8.45 -11.55
CA LEU A 143 -10.70 -7.80 -11.10
C LEU A 143 -11.01 -6.64 -10.15
N GLN A 144 -12.03 -5.85 -10.43
CA GLN A 144 -12.45 -4.77 -9.54
C GLN A 144 -12.90 -5.29 -8.17
N LEU A 145 -13.76 -6.31 -8.14
CA LEU A 145 -14.22 -6.92 -6.89
C LEU A 145 -13.05 -7.49 -6.07
N ARG A 146 -12.06 -8.12 -6.73
CA ARG A 146 -10.82 -8.60 -6.08
C ARG A 146 -10.01 -7.45 -5.46
N ARG A 147 -9.88 -6.32 -6.17
CA ARG A 147 -9.18 -5.13 -5.64
C ARG A 147 -9.87 -4.57 -4.41
N ILE A 148 -11.21 -4.50 -4.45
CA ILE A 148 -12.03 -4.09 -3.30
C ILE A 148 -11.82 -5.05 -2.12
N LYS A 149 -11.86 -6.37 -2.35
CA LYS A 149 -11.60 -7.38 -1.30
C LYS A 149 -10.21 -7.23 -0.69
N SER A 150 -9.18 -7.05 -1.52
CA SER A 150 -7.81 -6.84 -1.03
C SER A 150 -7.70 -5.59 -0.16
N ALA A 151 -8.34 -4.49 -0.54
CA ALA A 151 -8.39 -3.29 0.28
C ALA A 151 -9.14 -3.54 1.61
N LEU A 152 -10.29 -4.22 1.57
CA LEU A 152 -11.06 -4.56 2.76
C LEU A 152 -10.32 -5.52 3.70
N ASN A 153 -9.49 -6.41 3.16
CA ASN A 153 -8.62 -7.26 3.97
C ASN A 153 -7.55 -6.47 4.72
N LEU A 154 -7.07 -5.35 4.15
CA LEU A 154 -6.17 -4.44 4.84
C LEU A 154 -6.88 -3.58 5.89
N LEU A 155 -8.12 -3.16 5.61
CA LEU A 155 -8.92 -2.34 6.52
C LEU A 155 -9.53 -3.14 7.67
N SER A 156 -9.84 -4.42 7.48
CA SER A 156 -10.54 -5.24 8.48
C SER A 156 -9.84 -5.29 9.85
N PRO A 157 -8.50 -5.44 9.96
CA PRO A 157 -7.82 -5.38 11.25
C PRO A 157 -7.87 -4.01 11.94
N LEU A 158 -8.24 -2.95 11.21
CA LEU A 158 -8.32 -1.58 11.71
C LEU A 158 -9.73 -1.22 12.19
N SER A 159 -10.72 -2.10 12.09
CA SER A 159 -12.09 -1.79 12.55
C SER A 159 -12.14 -1.43 14.04
N GLU A 160 -11.17 -1.91 14.82
CA GLU A 160 -11.03 -1.63 16.25
C GLU A 160 -10.32 -0.30 16.53
N THR A 161 -9.65 0.31 15.53
CA THR A 161 -8.86 1.55 15.70
C THR A 161 -9.65 2.84 15.51
N GLY A 162 -10.99 2.77 15.42
CA GLY A 162 -11.83 3.96 15.24
C GLY A 162 -12.20 4.27 13.78
N ILE A 163 -11.60 3.59 12.79
CA ILE A 163 -11.82 3.94 11.38
C ILE A 163 -13.27 3.76 10.94
N VAL A 164 -13.96 2.74 11.45
CA VAL A 164 -15.36 2.45 11.14
C VAL A 164 -16.29 3.45 11.82
N GLN A 165 -15.90 3.97 12.98
CA GLN A 165 -16.64 5.03 13.66
C GLN A 165 -16.55 6.35 12.89
N LYS A 166 -15.39 6.65 12.28
CA LYS A 166 -15.19 7.83 11.43
C LYS A 166 -15.86 7.68 10.05
N HIS A 167 -15.86 6.47 9.50
CA HIS A 167 -16.37 6.14 8.16
C HIS A 167 -17.38 4.98 8.23
N PRO A 168 -18.62 5.24 8.68
CA PRO A 168 -19.63 4.20 8.92
C PRO A 168 -20.04 3.43 7.65
N GLU A 169 -19.85 3.98 6.46
CA GLU A 169 -20.06 3.33 5.17
C GLU A 169 -19.19 2.10 4.96
N LEU A 170 -18.05 1.99 5.66
CA LEU A 170 -17.20 0.79 5.62
C LEU A 170 -17.89 -0.43 6.21
N ASN A 171 -18.88 -0.27 7.09
CA ASN A 171 -19.57 -1.39 7.73
C ASN A 171 -20.20 -2.34 6.71
N GLY A 172 -20.95 -1.79 5.76
CA GLY A 172 -21.58 -2.61 4.71
C GLY A 172 -20.55 -3.35 3.87
N TRP A 173 -19.47 -2.65 3.50
CA TRP A 173 -18.39 -3.26 2.71
C TRP A 173 -17.65 -4.36 3.48
N LEU A 174 -17.38 -4.16 4.77
CA LEU A 174 -16.73 -5.16 5.62
C LEU A 174 -17.62 -6.40 5.82
N GLN A 175 -18.94 -6.23 5.87
CA GLN A 175 -19.90 -7.35 5.89
C GLN A 175 -19.89 -8.12 4.55
N LEU A 176 -19.81 -7.40 3.42
CA LEU A 176 -19.75 -8.03 2.10
C LEU A 176 -18.42 -8.75 1.82
N ARG A 177 -17.34 -8.38 2.53
CA ARG A 177 -15.96 -8.82 2.29
C ARG A 177 -15.79 -10.34 2.13
N SER A 178 -16.41 -11.14 3.00
CA SER A 178 -16.28 -12.60 2.99
C SER A 178 -16.88 -13.24 1.74
N HIS A 179 -17.78 -12.53 1.07
CA HIS A 179 -18.47 -12.98 -0.12
C HIS A 179 -17.82 -12.45 -1.42
N LEU A 180 -16.86 -11.53 -1.36
CA LEU A 180 -16.14 -11.08 -2.55
C LEU A 180 -15.13 -12.13 -3.07
N PRO A 181 -14.76 -12.10 -4.36
CA PRO A 181 -13.69 -12.93 -4.95
C PRO A 181 -12.32 -12.71 -4.38
#